data_AF-N9TU25-F1
#
_entry.id   AF-N9TU25-F1
#
_cell.length_a   1.000
_cell.length_b   1.000
_cell.length_c   1.000
_cell.angle_alpha   90.00
_cell.angle_beta   90.00
_cell.angle_gamma   90.00
#
_symmetry.space_group_name_H-M   'P 1'
#
loop_
_entity.id
_entity.type
_entity.pdbx_description
1 polymer ?
#
loop_
_entity_poly.entity_id
_entity_poly.type
_entity_poly.pdbx_seq_one_letter_code
_entity_poly.pdbx_strand_id
1 'polypeptide(L)'
;MNKKLLFSVSALVSLSPLVLSAGCSKKTNEQKYLDELIFNAEQMYKNANSEKHSQNSDLKTESEKLTPIINETKSVASKKDVKSDEIKTATDKLVKAVLEFQPKLDLANKKIYLSNAKENLSKRINLTQSEEEKQEINKYISDIDELIKSNNLEKITTLINKIKSRFF
;
A
#
# COMPACT_ATOMS: atom_id res chain seq x y z
N MET A 1 -21.26 9.40 -4.13
CA MET A 1 -20.17 10.21 -3.53
C MET A 1 -19.18 9.27 -2.86
N ASN A 2 -18.07 8.95 -3.54
CA ASN A 2 -17.02 8.09 -3.00
C ASN A 2 -16.06 8.91 -2.14
N LYS A 3 -16.07 8.68 -0.83
CA LYS A 3 -15.07 9.23 0.10
C LYS A 3 -13.76 8.49 -0.12
N LYS A 4 -12.76 9.20 -0.63
CA LYS A 4 -11.36 8.77 -0.69
C LYS A 4 -10.83 8.61 0.73
N LEU A 5 -10.50 7.39 1.12
CA LEU A 5 -9.69 7.11 2.31
C LEU A 5 -8.23 7.42 1.96
N LEU A 6 -7.78 8.61 2.35
CA LEU A 6 -6.37 8.95 2.47
C LEU A 6 -5.92 8.50 3.86
N PHE A 7 -5.34 7.30 3.96
CA PHE A 7 -4.65 6.88 5.18
C PHE A 7 -3.24 7.49 5.17
N SER A 8 -3.07 8.62 5.87
CA SER A 8 -1.75 9.13 6.25
C SER A 8 -1.22 8.27 7.40
N VAL A 9 -0.10 7.57 7.17
CA VAL A 9 0.57 6.65 8.12
C VAL A 9 1.31 7.40 9.25
N SER A 10 1.09 8.71 9.41
CA SER A 10 1.88 9.57 10.32
C SER A 10 1.45 9.56 11.80
N ALA A 11 0.55 8.67 12.24
CA ALA A 11 -0.01 8.71 13.59
C ALA A 11 0.47 7.57 14.53
N LEU A 12 1.64 6.98 14.27
CA LEU A 12 2.12 5.78 14.99
C LEU A 12 3.04 6.03 16.19
N VAL A 13 3.17 7.26 16.71
CA VAL A 13 4.01 7.50 17.88
C VAL A 13 3.36 8.44 18.88
N SER A 14 2.66 7.87 19.86
CA SER A 14 2.36 8.50 21.15
C SER A 14 1.96 7.43 22.16
N LEU A 15 2.96 6.76 22.73
CA LEU A 15 2.79 5.89 23.91
C LEU A 15 2.44 6.77 25.12
N SER A 16 1.25 6.58 25.70
CA SER A 16 0.88 7.14 27.01
C SER A 16 0.37 6.02 27.93
N PRO A 17 0.54 6.14 29.26
CA PRO A 17 0.55 4.99 30.17
C PRO A 17 -0.85 4.45 30.52
N LEU A 18 -0.88 3.14 30.77
CA LEU A 18 -2.02 2.32 31.21
C LEU A 18 -2.79 2.92 32.40
N VAL A 19 -4.12 2.95 32.28
CA VAL A 19 -5.03 2.97 33.44
C VAL A 19 -5.91 1.72 33.36
N LEU A 20 -5.72 0.81 34.32
CA LEU A 20 -6.51 -0.40 34.54
C LEU A 20 -7.86 -0.02 35.16
N SER A 21 -8.97 -0.42 34.55
CA SER A 21 -10.24 -0.59 35.25
C SER A 21 -10.92 -1.90 34.86
N ALA A 22 -11.39 -2.61 35.89
CA ALA A 22 -11.99 -3.92 35.84
C ALA A 22 -13.46 -3.87 35.40
N GLY A 23 -13.92 -4.92 34.72
CA GLY A 23 -15.35 -5.24 34.56
C GLY A 23 -15.82 -5.35 33.11
N CYS A 24 -16.26 -6.55 32.72
CA CYS A 24 -16.70 -7.00 31.39
C CYS A 24 -15.61 -6.86 30.32
N SER A 25 -15.01 -7.97 29.87
CA SER A 25 -13.87 -8.05 28.94
C SER A 25 -14.02 -7.15 27.69
N LYS A 26 -13.74 -5.85 27.86
CA LYS A 26 -13.50 -4.90 26.79
C LYS A 26 -12.08 -5.18 26.32
N LYS A 27 -11.91 -5.31 25.01
CA LYS A 27 -10.59 -5.48 24.40
C LYS A 27 -9.62 -4.42 24.94
N THR A 28 -8.40 -4.83 25.30
CA THR A 28 -7.34 -3.90 25.69
C THR A 28 -6.98 -3.00 24.50
N ASN A 29 -6.27 -1.91 24.75
CA ASN A 29 -5.83 -1.03 23.66
C ASN A 29 -4.87 -1.76 22.71
N GLU A 30 -4.02 -2.65 23.23
CA GLU A 30 -3.12 -3.49 22.44
C GLU A 30 -3.90 -4.47 21.55
N GLN A 31 -4.98 -5.06 22.05
CA GLN A 31 -5.84 -5.93 21.24
C GLN A 31 -6.57 -5.17 20.13
N LYS A 32 -7.06 -3.96 20.41
CA LYS A 32 -7.66 -3.09 19.37
C LYS A 32 -6.65 -2.71 18.30
N TYR A 33 -5.44 -2.34 18.71
CA TYR A 33 -4.37 -2.02 17.79
C TYR A 33 -3.98 -3.24 16.92
N LEU A 34 -3.92 -4.43 17.52
CA LEU A 34 -3.70 -5.68 16.79
C LEU A 34 -4.82 -5.95 15.75
N ASP A 35 -6.08 -5.74 16.11
CA ASP A 35 -7.22 -5.88 15.19
C ASP A 35 -7.11 -4.91 14.00
N GLU A 36 -6.74 -3.65 14.25
CA GLU A 36 -6.55 -2.64 13.19
C GLU A 36 -5.40 -3.01 12.25
N LEU A 37 -4.28 -3.50 12.80
CA LEU A 37 -3.17 -4.00 12.00
C LEU A 37 -3.57 -5.20 11.14
N ILE A 38 -4.29 -6.17 11.71
CA ILE A 38 -4.83 -7.32 10.97
C ILE A 38 -5.69 -6.83 9.82
N PHE A 39 -6.65 -5.94 10.10
CA PHE A 39 -7.55 -5.40 9.09
C PHE A 39 -6.77 -4.72 7.95
N ASN A 40 -5.79 -3.87 8.28
CA ASN A 40 -4.97 -3.18 7.28
C ASN A 40 -4.17 -4.16 6.42
N ALA A 41 -3.55 -5.17 7.04
CA ALA A 41 -2.81 -6.21 6.32
C ALA A 41 -3.72 -7.01 5.37
N GLU A 42 -4.95 -7.32 5.79
CA GLU A 42 -5.93 -7.96 4.91
C GLU A 42 -6.34 -7.08 3.73
N GLN A 43 -6.51 -5.77 3.93
CA GLN A 43 -6.81 -4.85 2.83
C GLN A 43 -5.64 -4.79 1.84
N MET A 44 -4.40 -4.78 2.33
CA MET A 44 -3.22 -4.84 1.48
C MET A 44 -3.16 -6.14 0.67
N TYR A 45 -3.42 -7.28 1.31
CA TYR A 45 -3.50 -8.58 0.63
C TYR A 45 -4.59 -8.59 -0.45
N LYS A 46 -5.80 -8.10 -0.14
CA LYS A 46 -6.90 -8.00 -1.10
C LYS A 46 -6.55 -7.09 -2.28
N ASN A 47 -5.91 -5.95 -2.03
CA ASN A 47 -5.49 -5.05 -3.09
C ASN A 47 -4.48 -5.74 -4.02
N ALA A 48 -3.46 -6.36 -3.44
CA ALA A 48 -2.42 -7.08 -4.18
C ALA A 48 -2.95 -8.24 -5.03
N ASN A 49 -4.05 -8.86 -4.61
CA ASN A 49 -4.71 -9.96 -5.32
C ASN A 49 -5.93 -9.50 -6.14
N SER A 50 -6.13 -8.19 -6.31
CA SER A 50 -7.20 -7.68 -7.17
C SER A 50 -6.87 -7.91 -8.65
N GLU A 51 -7.90 -7.88 -9.51
CA GLU A 51 -7.76 -8.08 -10.96
C GLU A 51 -6.71 -7.17 -11.61
N LYS A 52 -6.56 -5.94 -11.10
CA LYS A 52 -5.57 -4.95 -11.55
C LYS A 52 -4.13 -5.45 -11.42
N HIS A 53 -3.88 -6.38 -10.51
CA HIS A 53 -2.57 -6.97 -10.24
C HIS A 53 -2.46 -8.43 -10.67
N SER A 54 -3.48 -9.00 -11.35
CA SER A 54 -3.56 -10.42 -11.70
C SER A 54 -2.34 -10.95 -12.47
N GLN A 55 -1.66 -10.09 -13.23
CA GLN A 55 -0.48 -10.43 -14.03
C GLN A 55 0.86 -10.16 -13.30
N ASN A 56 0.84 -9.65 -12.07
CA ASN A 56 2.04 -9.34 -11.30
C ASN A 56 2.43 -10.53 -10.41
N SER A 57 3.19 -11.47 -10.98
CA SER A 57 3.65 -12.69 -10.29
C SER A 57 4.44 -12.38 -9.02
N ASP A 58 5.31 -11.37 -9.07
CA ASP A 58 6.17 -11.01 -7.94
C ASP A 58 5.33 -10.51 -6.77
N LEU A 59 4.36 -9.62 -7.03
CA LEU A 59 3.45 -9.13 -6.00
C LEU A 59 2.59 -10.26 -5.42
N LYS A 60 2.16 -11.22 -6.25
CA LYS A 60 1.40 -12.39 -5.80
C LYS A 60 2.21 -13.22 -4.82
N THR A 61 3.44 -13.63 -5.17
CA THR A 61 4.34 -14.39 -4.28
C THR A 61 4.59 -13.66 -2.98
N GLU A 62 4.73 -12.33 -3.02
CA GLU A 62 4.94 -11.53 -1.83
C GLU A 62 3.70 -11.41 -0.95
N SER A 63 2.51 -11.36 -1.56
CA SER A 63 1.24 -11.38 -0.82
C SER A 63 1.00 -12.74 -0.15
N GLU A 64 1.43 -13.85 -0.77
CA GLU A 64 1.32 -15.20 -0.21
C GLU A 64 2.15 -15.37 1.07
N LYS A 65 3.27 -14.66 1.20
CA LYS A 65 4.09 -14.62 2.43
C LYS A 65 3.39 -13.90 3.59
N LEU A 66 2.49 -12.94 3.28
CA LEU A 66 1.77 -12.17 4.30
C LEU A 66 0.61 -12.98 4.92
N THR A 67 -0.05 -13.83 4.13
CA THR A 67 -1.19 -14.66 4.56
C THR A 67 -0.96 -15.49 5.83
N PRO A 68 0.11 -16.30 5.96
CA PRO A 68 0.33 -17.09 7.17
C PRO A 68 0.51 -16.21 8.40
N ILE A 69 1.15 -15.05 8.26
CA ILE A 69 1.38 -14.10 9.35
C ILE A 69 0.06 -13.44 9.79
N ILE A 70 -0.80 -13.04 8.84
CA ILE A 70 -2.16 -12.56 9.14
C ILE A 70 -2.94 -13.63 9.92
N ASN A 71 -2.89 -14.89 9.47
CA ASN A 71 -3.63 -15.99 10.10
C ASN A 71 -3.11 -16.31 11.51
N GLU A 72 -1.78 -16.34 11.70
CA GLU A 72 -1.16 -16.48 13.02
C GLU A 72 -1.59 -15.34 13.95
N THR A 73 -1.54 -14.11 13.46
CA THR A 73 -1.89 -12.92 14.25
C THR A 73 -3.38 -12.93 14.64
N LYS A 74 -4.27 -13.32 13.72
CA LYS A 74 -5.70 -13.52 14.01
C LYS A 74 -5.93 -14.59 15.06
N SER A 75 -5.19 -15.70 15.00
CA SER A 75 -5.27 -16.75 16.02
C SER A 75 -4.96 -16.19 17.40
N VAL A 76 -3.90 -15.40 17.53
CA VAL A 76 -3.55 -14.71 18.79
C VAL A 76 -4.64 -13.72 19.22
N ALA A 77 -5.16 -12.90 18.30
CA ALA A 77 -6.22 -11.92 18.60
C ALA A 77 -7.54 -12.56 19.07
N SER A 78 -7.80 -13.82 18.67
CA SER A 78 -9.00 -14.56 19.03
C SER A 78 -8.94 -15.30 20.38
N LYS A 79 -7.74 -15.41 20.99
CA LYS A 79 -7.55 -16.11 22.27
C LYS A 79 -8.24 -15.33 23.40
N LYS A 80 -9.06 -16.04 24.19
CA LYS A 80 -9.81 -15.48 25.32
C LYS A 80 -8.90 -14.90 26.42
N ASP A 81 -7.81 -15.60 26.73
CA ASP A 81 -6.87 -15.26 27.81
C ASP A 81 -5.46 -15.00 27.26
N VAL A 82 -5.36 -14.22 26.18
CA VAL A 82 -4.08 -13.89 25.54
C VAL A 82 -3.21 -13.02 26.44
N LYS A 83 -1.93 -13.36 26.56
CA LYS A 83 -0.98 -12.56 27.34
C LYS A 83 -0.51 -11.32 26.55
N SER A 84 -0.16 -10.26 27.26
CA SER A 84 0.39 -9.04 26.65
C SER A 84 1.62 -9.31 25.77
N ASP A 85 2.52 -10.19 26.20
CA ASP A 85 3.71 -10.57 25.42
C ASP A 85 3.37 -11.35 24.14
N GLU A 86 2.29 -12.14 24.13
CA GLU A 86 1.81 -12.83 22.94
C GLU A 86 1.23 -11.83 21.93
N ILE A 87 0.44 -10.85 22.41
CA ILE A 87 -0.06 -9.75 21.59
C ILE A 87 1.11 -9.00 20.96
N LYS A 88 2.08 -8.56 21.78
CA LYS A 88 3.26 -7.81 21.32
C LYS A 88 4.06 -8.59 20.27
N THR A 89 4.32 -9.87 20.51
CA THR A 89 5.03 -10.73 19.56
C THR A 89 4.29 -10.83 18.22
N ALA A 90 2.96 -11.01 18.26
CA ALA A 90 2.14 -11.06 17.05
C ALA A 90 2.11 -9.70 16.33
N THR A 91 2.00 -8.60 17.07
CA THR A 91 2.09 -7.23 16.56
C THR A 91 3.40 -7.01 15.83
N ASP A 92 4.54 -7.28 16.47
CA ASP A 92 5.87 -7.03 15.91
C ASP A 92 6.11 -7.84 14.62
N LYS A 93 5.68 -9.11 14.61
CA LYS A 93 5.72 -9.97 13.41
C LYS A 93 4.89 -9.39 12.27
N LEU A 94 3.64 -8.99 12.55
CA LEU A 94 2.75 -8.46 11.53
C LEU A 94 3.23 -7.11 11.00
N VAL A 95 3.69 -6.21 11.88
CA VAL A 95 4.27 -4.91 11.50
C VAL A 95 5.47 -5.11 10.58
N LYS A 96 6.39 -6.00 10.93
CA LYS A 96 7.55 -6.31 10.08
C LYS A 96 7.12 -6.80 8.70
N ALA A 97 6.20 -7.75 8.65
CA ALA A 97 5.69 -8.29 7.38
C ALA A 97 5.01 -7.22 6.52
N VAL A 98 4.21 -6.35 7.13
CA VAL A 98 3.56 -5.23 6.46
C VAL A 98 4.59 -4.24 5.92
N LEU A 99 5.63 -3.89 6.69
CA LEU A 99 6.68 -2.97 6.26
C LEU A 99 7.51 -3.53 5.08
N GLU A 100 7.74 -4.85 5.06
CA GLU A 100 8.42 -5.51 3.94
C GLU A 100 7.54 -5.58 2.68
N PHE A 101 6.22 -5.75 2.85
CA PHE A 101 5.27 -5.88 1.75
C PHE A 101 4.84 -4.53 1.13
N GLN A 102 4.67 -3.50 1.97
CA GLN A 102 4.22 -2.15 1.58
C GLN A 102 4.95 -1.56 0.37
N PRO A 103 6.30 -1.52 0.30
CA PRO A 103 6.99 -0.91 -0.84
C PRO A 103 6.75 -1.67 -2.15
N LYS A 104 6.51 -2.99 -2.09
CA LYS A 104 6.24 -3.82 -3.27
C LYS A 104 4.84 -3.53 -3.82
N LEU A 105 3.86 -3.41 -2.92
CA LEU A 105 2.50 -3.00 -3.27
C LEU A 105 2.47 -1.57 -3.82
N ASP A 106 3.19 -0.64 -3.19
CA ASP A 106 3.27 0.76 -3.65
C ASP A 106 3.91 0.86 -5.05
N LEU A 107 5.02 0.14 -5.27
CA LEU A 107 5.65 0.06 -6.58
C LEU A 107 4.68 -0.46 -7.66
N ALA A 108 3.97 -1.55 -7.37
CA ALA A 108 3.00 -2.13 -8.30
C ALA A 108 1.86 -1.15 -8.64
N ASN A 109 1.31 -0.47 -7.64
CA ASN A 109 0.26 0.55 -7.83
C ASN A 109 0.75 1.71 -8.69
N LYS A 110 1.98 2.19 -8.45
CA LYS A 110 2.57 3.28 -9.23
C LYS A 110 2.86 2.88 -10.67
N LYS A 111 3.30 1.64 -10.93
CA LYS A 111 3.46 1.14 -12.30
C LYS A 111 2.14 1.12 -13.06
N ILE A 112 1.04 0.68 -12.43
CA ILE A 112 -0.30 0.75 -13.04
C ILE A 112 -0.71 2.19 -13.33
N TYR A 113 -0.47 3.11 -12.38
CA TYR A 113 -0.74 4.53 -12.59
C TYR A 113 0.04 5.06 -13.81
N LEU A 114 1.33 4.73 -13.93
CA LEU A 114 2.14 5.13 -15.09
C LEU A 114 1.63 4.54 -16.40
N SER A 115 1.21 3.27 -16.42
CA SER A 115 0.59 2.66 -17.62
C SER A 115 -0.67 3.41 -18.06
N ASN A 116 -1.54 3.76 -17.11
CA ASN A 116 -2.76 4.53 -17.41
C ASN A 116 -2.42 5.98 -17.83
N ALA A 117 -1.42 6.59 -17.21
CA ALA A 117 -0.94 7.92 -17.59
C ALA A 117 -0.39 7.90 -19.01
N LYS A 118 0.40 6.90 -19.38
CA LYS A 118 0.90 6.69 -20.75
C LYS A 118 -0.25 6.62 -21.75
N GLU A 119 -1.27 5.82 -21.48
CA GLU A 119 -2.43 5.71 -22.38
C GLU A 119 -3.13 7.07 -22.60
N ASN A 120 -3.34 7.82 -21.51
CA ASN A 120 -3.95 9.15 -21.58
C ASN A 120 -3.08 10.16 -22.34
N LEU A 121 -1.76 10.13 -22.11
CA LEU A 121 -0.80 10.96 -22.81
C LEU A 121 -0.75 10.65 -24.32
N SER A 122 -0.76 9.36 -24.69
CA SER A 122 -0.83 8.94 -26.10
C SER A 122 -2.10 9.46 -26.79
N LYS A 123 -3.26 9.43 -26.11
CA LYS A 123 -4.49 10.02 -26.64
C LYS A 123 -4.36 11.53 -26.82
N ARG A 124 -3.72 12.22 -25.87
CA ARG A 124 -3.51 13.67 -25.92
C ARG A 124 -2.60 14.11 -27.06
N ILE A 125 -1.57 13.33 -27.42
CA ILE A 125 -0.73 13.60 -28.61
C ILE A 125 -1.58 13.75 -29.86
N ASN A 126 -2.55 12.86 -30.06
CA ASN A 126 -3.40 12.87 -31.26
C ASN A 126 -4.36 14.07 -31.31
N LEU A 127 -4.64 14.69 -30.16
CA LEU A 127 -5.54 15.84 -30.05
C LEU A 127 -4.80 17.19 -30.06
N THR A 128 -3.50 17.16 -29.81
CA THR A 128 -2.66 18.35 -29.69
C THR A 128 -2.21 18.87 -31.06
N GLN A 129 -2.28 20.18 -31.28
CA GLN A 129 -1.79 20.84 -32.50
C GLN A 129 -0.36 21.42 -32.34
N SER A 130 0.12 21.61 -31.11
CA SER A 130 1.47 22.11 -30.82
C SER A 130 2.52 21.01 -30.96
N GLU A 131 3.51 21.22 -31.83
CA GLU A 131 4.62 20.28 -32.01
C GLU A 131 5.52 20.21 -30.77
N GLU A 132 5.70 21.32 -30.07
CA GLU A 132 6.46 21.38 -28.82
C GLU A 132 5.79 20.53 -27.73
N GLU A 133 4.46 20.63 -27.59
CA GLU A 133 3.71 19.81 -26.63
C GLU A 133 3.74 18.33 -27.02
N LYS A 134 3.68 17.99 -28.31
CA LYS A 134 3.84 16.61 -28.77
C LYS A 134 5.21 16.04 -28.39
N GLN A 135 6.28 16.79 -28.61
CA GLN A 135 7.63 16.39 -28.22
C GLN A 135 7.76 16.20 -26.71
N GLU A 136 7.20 17.11 -25.92
CA GLU A 136 7.16 17.00 -24.46
C GLU A 136 6.42 15.73 -24.01
N ILE A 137 5.23 15.46 -24.56
CA ILE A 137 4.45 14.26 -24.21
C ILE A 137 5.20 12.98 -24.62
N ASN A 138 5.80 12.95 -25.81
CA ASN A 138 6.60 11.81 -26.26
C ASN A 138 7.76 11.50 -25.31
N LYS A 139 8.41 12.54 -24.77
CA LYS A 139 9.45 12.38 -23.74
C LYS A 139 8.90 11.72 -22.47
N TYR A 140 7.77 12.20 -21.96
CA TYR A 140 7.12 11.58 -20.79
C TYR A 140 6.75 10.11 -21.05
N ILE A 141 6.25 9.77 -22.23
CA ILE A 141 5.94 8.38 -22.61
C ILE A 141 7.20 7.51 -22.60
N SER A 142 8.32 8.01 -23.17
CA SER A 142 9.60 7.28 -23.15
C SER A 142 10.11 7.07 -21.73
N ASP A 143 10.06 8.11 -20.89
CA ASP A 143 10.47 8.02 -19.48
C ASP A 143 9.61 7.01 -18.70
N ILE A 144 8.31 6.93 -19.00
CA ILE A 144 7.41 5.92 -18.44
C ILE A 144 7.85 4.51 -18.83
N ASP A 145 8.13 4.27 -20.11
CA ASP A 145 8.52 2.94 -20.62
C ASP A 145 9.84 2.45 -20.02
N GLU A 146 10.79 3.35 -19.77
CA GLU A 146 12.02 3.03 -19.06
C GLU A 146 11.73 2.69 -17.58
N LEU A 147 10.97 3.54 -16.90
CA LEU A 147 10.76 3.41 -15.45
C LEU A 147 9.84 2.25 -15.07
N ILE A 148 8.86 1.86 -15.89
CA ILE A 148 8.01 0.68 -15.63
C ILE A 148 8.84 -0.60 -15.55
N LYS A 149 9.90 -0.71 -16.36
CA LYS A 149 10.84 -1.84 -16.34
C LYS A 149 11.79 -1.78 -15.14
N SER A 150 12.02 -0.58 -14.61
CA SER A 150 12.83 -0.38 -13.41
C SER A 150 12.06 -0.75 -12.12
N ASN A 151 12.80 -1.06 -11.06
CA ASN A 151 12.25 -1.18 -9.70
C ASN A 151 12.61 0.03 -8.81
N ASN A 152 12.92 1.18 -9.43
CA ASN A 152 13.32 2.39 -8.70
C ASN A 152 12.10 3.21 -8.30
N LEU A 153 11.63 3.00 -7.06
CA LEU A 153 10.43 3.64 -6.51
C LEU A 153 10.52 5.17 -6.45
N GLU A 154 11.71 5.72 -6.16
CA GLU A 154 11.95 7.15 -6.03
C GLU A 154 11.82 7.86 -7.38
N LYS A 155 12.48 7.32 -8.42
CA LYS A 155 12.37 7.85 -9.79
C LYS A 155 10.94 7.78 -10.31
N ILE A 156 10.26 6.65 -10.09
CA ILE A 156 8.85 6.48 -10.45
C ILE A 156 7.98 7.54 -9.74
N THR A 157 8.17 7.73 -8.44
CA THR A 157 7.40 8.73 -7.68
C THR A 157 7.64 10.15 -8.19
N THR A 158 8.90 10.48 -8.50
CA THR A 158 9.28 11.77 -9.06
C THR A 158 8.59 12.02 -10.41
N LEU A 159 8.60 11.02 -11.30
CA LEU A 159 7.93 11.13 -12.60
C LEU A 159 6.42 11.30 -12.46
N ILE A 160 5.78 10.52 -11.57
CA ILE A 160 4.35 10.67 -11.28
C ILE A 160 4.02 12.10 -10.85
N ASN A 161 4.82 12.69 -9.96
CA ASN A 161 4.58 14.05 -9.49
C ASN A 161 4.72 15.07 -10.62
N LYS A 162 5.71 14.91 -11.51
CA LYS A 162 5.89 15.76 -12.69
C LYS A 162 4.68 15.68 -13.65
N ILE A 163 4.24 14.45 -13.97
CA ILE A 163 3.07 14.20 -14.83
C ILE A 163 1.82 14.84 -14.23
N LYS A 164 1.60 14.67 -12.93
CA LYS A 164 0.49 15.33 -12.22
C LYS A 164 0.56 16.84 -12.38
N SER A 165 1.65 17.47 -11.95
CA SER A 165 1.77 18.93 -11.99
C SER A 165 1.60 19.54 -13.38
N ARG A 166 1.91 18.78 -14.45
CA ARG A 166 1.86 19.27 -15.82
C ARG A 166 0.51 19.06 -16.49
N PHE A 167 -0.17 17.95 -16.18
CA PHE A 167 -1.33 17.49 -16.96
C PHE A 167 -2.61 17.29 -16.15
N PHE A 168 -2.58 17.38 -14.81
CA PHE A 168 -3.71 17.13 -13.91
C PHE A 168 -3.82 18.19 -12.81
#